data_AF-A0A950R2N9-F1
#
_entry.id   AF-A0A950R2N9-F1
#
_cell.length_a   1.000
_cell.length_b   1.000
_cell.length_c   1.000
_cell.angle_alpha   90.00
_cell.angle_beta   90.00
_cell.angle_gamma   90.00
#
_symmetry.space_group_name_H-M   'P 1'
#
loop_
_entity.id
_entity.type
_entity.pdbx_description
1 polymer ?
#
loop_
_entity_poly.entity_id
_entity_poly.type
_entity_poly.pdbx_seq_one_letter_code
_entity_poly.pdbx_strand_id
1 'polypeptide(L)'
;MDNVIATTLPHADFGDADCCGCLNGIIIGDQAQIVCNECRAIIRTVAARELQQTLTEMELTLDVASAKCPHCGAVNLFPGFSQMLAFTCRECGEAVQLASPEG
;
A
#
# COMPACT_ATOMS: atom_id res chain seq x y z
N MET A 1 10.17 3.06 19.70
CA MET A 1 8.80 3.12 19.15
C MET A 1 8.93 3.90 17.87
N ASP A 2 8.83 3.22 16.74
CA ASP A 2 8.99 3.86 15.44
C ASP A 2 7.82 4.83 15.23
N ASN A 3 8.13 6.11 15.02
CA ASN A 3 7.14 7.17 14.76
C ASN A 3 6.71 7.20 13.28
N VAL A 4 7.00 6.14 12.54
CA VAL A 4 6.77 6.01 11.10
C VAL A 4 5.93 4.77 10.83
N ILE A 5 4.84 4.96 10.10
CA ILE A 5 4.04 3.88 9.50
C ILE A 5 4.32 3.89 8.00
N ALA A 6 5.10 2.91 7.54
CA ALA A 6 5.34 2.73 6.12
C ALA A 6 4.13 2.05 5.47
N THR A 7 3.78 2.45 4.25
CA THR A 7 2.68 1.85 3.50
C THR A 7 3.08 1.59 2.04
N THR A 8 2.23 0.85 1.33
CA THR A 8 2.30 0.67 -0.12
C THR A 8 1.30 1.57 -0.85
N LEU A 9 0.77 2.62 -0.19
CA LEU A 9 -0.12 3.57 -0.83
C LEU A 9 0.67 4.38 -1.87
N PRO A 10 0.42 4.21 -3.17
CA PRO A 10 1.14 4.93 -4.23
C PRO A 10 0.79 6.43 -4.19
N HIS A 11 1.81 7.30 -4.24
CA HIS A 11 1.57 8.74 -4.28
C HIS A 11 0.82 9.18 -5.56
N ALA A 12 1.03 8.47 -6.66
CA ALA A 12 0.37 8.69 -7.94
C ALA A 12 -1.17 8.77 -7.85
N ASP A 13 -1.77 8.00 -6.96
CA ASP A 13 -3.23 7.95 -6.80
C ASP A 13 -3.80 9.02 -5.87
N PHE A 14 -2.96 9.75 -5.13
CA PHE A 14 -3.42 10.69 -4.08
C PHE A 14 -2.90 12.12 -4.22
N GLY A 15 -1.89 12.37 -5.06
CA GLY A 15 -1.30 13.70 -5.17
C GLY A 15 -0.69 14.00 -6.53
N ASP A 16 0.30 13.21 -6.95
CA ASP A 16 1.11 13.48 -8.14
C ASP A 16 1.29 12.21 -8.98
N ALA A 17 0.56 12.13 -10.09
CA ALA A 17 0.52 10.99 -11.01
C ALA A 17 1.90 10.63 -11.61
N ASP A 18 2.87 11.56 -11.62
CA ASP A 18 4.21 11.33 -12.16
C ASP A 18 5.22 10.88 -11.08
N CYS A 19 4.79 10.76 -9.81
CA CYS A 19 5.65 10.33 -8.71
C CYS A 19 5.56 8.82 -8.46
N CYS A 20 6.71 8.14 -8.43
CA CYS A 20 6.81 6.69 -8.18
C CYS A 20 6.83 6.31 -6.69
N GLY A 21 6.84 7.29 -5.78
CA GLY A 21 6.96 7.05 -4.35
C GLY A 21 5.70 6.51 -3.69
N CYS A 22 5.87 6.02 -2.47
CA CYS A 22 4.79 5.57 -1.58
C CYS A 22 4.60 6.55 -0.41
N LEU A 23 3.38 6.59 0.14
CA LEU A 23 3.05 7.42 1.28
C LEU A 23 3.43 6.74 2.60
N ASN A 24 4.01 7.52 3.51
CA ASN A 24 4.32 7.11 4.88
C ASN A 24 3.60 8.04 5.87
N GLY A 25 3.07 7.48 6.94
CA GLY A 25 2.61 8.26 8.09
C GLY A 25 3.76 8.58 9.03
N ILE A 26 3.98 9.86 9.35
CA ILE A 26 5.01 10.32 10.29
C ILE A 26 4.31 11.01 11.47
N ILE A 27 4.40 10.43 12.66
CA ILE A 27 3.81 10.98 13.89
C ILE A 27 4.74 12.03 14.49
N ILE A 28 4.19 13.21 14.77
CA ILE A 28 4.86 14.38 15.35
C ILE A 28 3.96 14.92 16.47
N GLY A 29 4.19 14.47 17.69
CA GLY A 29 3.36 14.84 18.84
C GLY A 29 1.94 14.25 18.72
N ASP A 30 0.93 15.12 18.75
CA ASP A 30 -0.49 14.77 18.62
C ASP A 30 -0.98 14.77 17.17
N GLN A 31 -0.12 15.12 16.21
CA GLN A 31 -0.41 15.15 14.79
C GLN A 31 0.39 14.08 14.04
N ALA A 32 -0.05 13.76 12.83
CA ALA A 32 0.67 12.93 11.89
C ALA A 32 0.58 13.50 10.48
N GLN A 33 1.69 13.40 9.75
CA GLN A 33 1.78 13.79 8.36
C GLN A 33 1.80 12.54 7.47
N ILE A 34 1.02 12.54 6.41
CA ILE A 34 1.08 11.53 5.35
C ILE A 34 1.96 12.10 4.25
N VAL A 35 3.15 11.53 4.07
CA VAL A 35 4.26 12.10 3.29
C VAL A 35 4.79 11.11 2.28
N CYS A 36 5.03 11.55 1.05
CA CYS A 36 5.72 10.72 0.05
C CYS A 36 7.19 10.46 0.46
N ASN A 37 7.63 9.22 0.39
CA ASN A 37 9.01 8.83 0.72
C ASN A 37 10.06 9.32 -0.29
N GLU A 38 9.66 9.60 -1.53
CA GLU A 38 10.55 10.06 -2.61
C GLU A 38 10.55 11.57 -2.73
N CYS A 39 9.44 12.19 -3.14
CA CYS A 39 9.38 13.63 -3.40
C CYS A 39 9.15 14.48 -2.14
N ARG A 40 8.88 13.86 -0.99
CA ARG A 40 8.63 14.51 0.31
C ARG A 40 7.41 15.42 0.37
N ALA A 41 6.52 15.35 -0.62
CA ALA A 41 5.24 16.04 -0.59
C ALA A 41 4.39 15.55 0.60
N ILE A 42 3.79 16.49 1.32
CA ILE A 42 2.83 16.21 2.40
C ILE A 42 1.43 16.24 1.78
N ILE A 43 0.75 15.11 1.78
CA ILE A 43 -0.58 14.96 1.16
C ILE A 43 -1.67 15.39 2.13
N ARG A 44 -1.48 15.05 3.41
CA ARG A 44 -2.45 15.34 4.46
C ARG A 44 -1.74 15.43 5.81
N THR A 45 -2.27 16.27 6.69
CA THR A 45 -1.97 16.23 8.13
C THR A 45 -3.25 15.86 8.86
N VAL A 46 -3.17 14.93 9.80
CA VAL A 46 -4.31 14.42 10.59
C VAL A 46 -3.90 14.32 12.06
N ALA A 47 -4.87 14.17 12.97
CA ALA A 47 -4.53 13.83 14.35
C ALA A 47 -3.82 12.45 14.39
N ALA A 48 -2.81 12.30 15.24
CA ALA A 48 -2.02 11.06 15.32
C ALA A 48 -2.89 9.81 15.59
N ARG A 49 -3.98 9.97 16.36
CA ARG A 49 -4.94 8.89 16.66
C ARG A 49 -5.77 8.44 15.44
N GLU A 50 -5.90 9.31 14.43
CA GLU A 50 -6.69 9.07 13.21
C GLU A 50 -5.82 8.56 12.05
N LEU A 51 -4.50 8.53 12.21
CA LEU A 51 -3.55 8.17 11.15
C LEU A 51 -3.84 6.78 10.56
N GLN A 52 -3.93 5.76 11.42
CA GLN A 52 -4.15 4.38 10.96
C GLN A 52 -5.47 4.23 10.21
N GLN A 53 -6.55 4.82 10.74
CA GLN A 53 -7.86 4.81 10.09
C GLN A 53 -7.78 5.51 8.73
N THR A 54 -7.15 6.68 8.67
CA THR A 54 -7.02 7.45 7.41
C THR A 54 -6.25 6.66 6.36
N LEU A 55 -5.15 6.01 6.73
CA LEU A 55 -4.36 5.18 5.80
C LEU A 55 -5.17 3.98 5.28
N THR A 56 -5.94 3.32 6.16
CA THR A 56 -6.83 2.22 5.77
C THR A 56 -7.94 2.70 4.84
N GLU A 57 -8.56 3.85 5.10
CA GLU A 57 -9.58 4.43 4.22
C GLU A 57 -9.01 4.76 2.84
N MET A 58 -7.78 5.30 2.78
CA MET A 58 -7.08 5.53 1.52
C MET A 58 -6.82 4.22 0.76
N GLU A 59 -6.35 3.17 1.44
CA GLU A 59 -6.11 1.86 0.83
C GLU A 59 -7.37 1.27 0.17
N LEU A 60 -8.54 1.45 0.80
CA LEU A 60 -9.82 0.97 0.29
C LEU A 60 -10.31 1.69 -0.97
N THR A 61 -9.74 2.85 -1.31
CA THR A 61 -10.07 3.58 -2.54
C THR A 61 -9.25 3.17 -3.75
N LEU A 62 -8.22 2.34 -3.56
CA LEU A 62 -7.34 1.90 -4.64
C LEU A 62 -7.97 0.78 -5.46
N ASP A 63 -7.56 0.70 -6.73
CA ASP A 63 -7.77 -0.51 -7.53
C ASP A 63 -7.10 -1.71 -6.87
N VAL A 64 -7.74 -2.88 -6.97
CA VAL A 64 -7.30 -4.10 -6.29
C VAL A 64 -7.01 -5.19 -7.30
N ALA A 65 -5.74 -5.52 -7.49
CA ALA A 65 -5.37 -6.80 -8.06
C ALA A 65 -5.69 -7.93 -7.08
N SER A 66 -6.10 -9.08 -7.60
CA SER A 66 -6.30 -10.27 -6.80
C SER A 66 -5.73 -11.51 -7.48
N ALA A 67 -5.26 -12.46 -6.66
CA ALA A 67 -4.77 -13.74 -7.15
C ALA A 67 -5.14 -14.87 -6.19
N LYS A 68 -5.62 -15.98 -6.75
CA LYS A 68 -5.86 -17.20 -5.99
C LYS A 68 -4.55 -17.97 -5.82
N CYS A 69 -4.20 -18.32 -4.59
CA CYS A 69 -3.05 -19.17 -4.30
C CYS A 69 -3.30 -20.59 -4.85
N PRO A 70 -2.43 -21.13 -5.71
CA PRO A 70 -2.59 -22.48 -6.25
C PRO A 70 -2.34 -23.57 -5.21
N HIS A 71 -1.65 -23.26 -4.09
CA HIS A 71 -1.32 -24.23 -3.05
C HIS A 71 -2.48 -24.46 -2.07
N CYS A 72 -3.10 -23.39 -1.56
CA CYS A 72 -4.16 -23.48 -0.54
C CYS A 72 -5.55 -23.00 -1.00
N GLY A 73 -5.64 -22.39 -2.18
CA GLY A 73 -6.90 -21.87 -2.73
C GLY A 73 -7.36 -20.53 -2.15
N ALA A 74 -6.63 -19.92 -1.21
CA ALA A 74 -6.97 -18.61 -0.66
C ALA A 74 -6.82 -17.49 -1.71
N VAL A 75 -7.72 -16.51 -1.69
CA VAL A 75 -7.62 -15.30 -2.51
C VAL A 75 -6.78 -14.26 -1.77
N ASN A 76 -5.74 -13.77 -2.43
CA ASN A 76 -4.89 -12.70 -1.92
C ASN A 76 -5.24 -11.40 -2.67
N LEU A 77 -5.34 -10.30 -1.92
CA LEU A 77 -5.69 -8.97 -2.42
C LEU A 77 -4.46 -8.06 -2.35
N PHE A 78 -4.30 -7.23 -3.37
CA PHE A 78 -3.17 -6.33 -3.55
C PHE A 78 -3.69 -4.94 -3.98
N PRO A 79 -4.20 -4.13 -3.03
CA PRO A 79 -4.59 -2.75 -3.32
C PRO A 79 -3.41 -1.93 -3.83
N GLY A 80 -3.65 -1.07 -4.82
CA GLY A 80 -2.62 -0.22 -5.44
C GLY A 80 -1.80 -0.93 -6.52
N PHE A 81 -2.16 -2.16 -6.89
CA PHE A 81 -1.53 -2.91 -7.97
C PHE A 81 -2.55 -3.24 -9.04
N SER A 82 -2.17 -3.07 -10.31
CA SER A 82 -2.98 -3.48 -11.46
C SER A 82 -2.86 -4.98 -11.75
N GLN A 83 -1.71 -5.58 -11.42
CA GLN A 83 -1.45 -7.01 -11.58
C GLN A 83 -0.39 -7.49 -10.60
N MET A 84 -0.36 -8.80 -10.36
CA MET A 84 0.72 -9.47 -9.63
C MET A 84 1.46 -10.43 -10.55
N LEU A 85 2.79 -10.38 -10.51
CA LEU A 85 3.67 -11.34 -11.19
C LEU A 85 4.18 -12.42 -10.23
N ALA A 86 4.34 -12.08 -8.96
CA ALA A 86 4.66 -13.02 -7.89
C ALA A 86 4.16 -12.48 -6.55
N PHE A 87 3.84 -13.36 -5.61
CA PHE A 87 3.44 -12.97 -4.26
C PHE A 87 3.68 -14.11 -3.27
N THR A 88 3.82 -13.75 -1.99
CA THR A 88 3.78 -14.71 -0.88
C THR A 88 2.34 -14.80 -0.38
N CYS A 89 1.79 -16.02 -0.31
CA CYS A 89 0.44 -16.21 0.18
C CYS A 89 0.33 -15.84 1.67
N ARG A 90 -0.59 -14.95 2.03
CA ARG A 90 -0.79 -14.52 3.44
C ARG A 90 -1.29 -15.64 4.35
N GLU A 91 -1.94 -16.67 3.78
CA GLU A 91 -2.53 -17.77 4.54
C GLU A 91 -1.57 -18.94 4.73
N CYS A 92 -0.91 -19.42 3.66
CA CYS A 92 -0.04 -20.60 3.72
C CYS A 92 1.47 -20.28 3.68
N GLY A 93 1.85 -19.02 3.42
CA GLY A 93 3.24 -18.60 3.37
C GLY A 93 4.02 -19.01 2.12
N GLU A 94 3.42 -19.80 1.22
CA GLU A 94 4.09 -20.24 -0.01
C GLU A 94 4.30 -19.10 -1.00
N ALA A 95 5.46 -19.13 -1.67
CA ALA A 95 5.78 -18.21 -2.75
C ALA A 95 5.12 -18.66 -4.05
N VAL A 96 4.33 -17.79 -4.65
CA VAL A 96 3.63 -18.01 -5.91
C VAL A 96 4.26 -17.15 -6.97
N GLN A 97 4.71 -17.79 -8.06
CA GLN A 97 5.06 -17.10 -9.30
C GLN A 97 3.91 -17.27 -10.28
N LEU A 98 3.31 -16.16 -10.68
CA LEU A 98 2.28 -16.16 -11.71
C LEU A 98 3.00 -16.13 -13.06
N ALA A 99 2.61 -17.03 -13.96
CA ALA A 99 3.11 -16.96 -15.33
C ALA A 99 2.78 -15.57 -15.89
N SER A 100 3.77 -14.85 -16.41
CA SER A 100 3.50 -13.66 -17.20
C SER A 100 2.57 -14.07 -18.34
N PRO A 101 1.57 -13.26 -18.71
CA PRO A 101 0.97 -13.44 -20.02
C PRO A 101 2.13 -13.27 -21.01
N GLU A 102 2.49 -14.35 -21.70
CA GLU A 102 3.41 -14.30 -22.83
C GLU A 102 2.84 -13.30 -23.84
N GLY A 103 3.73 -12.50 -24.46
CA GLY A 103 3.37 -11.39 -25.35
C GLY A 103 2.52 -11.77 -26.56
#